data_AF-A0A5J6GT32-F1
#
_entry.id   AF-A0A5J6GT32-F1
#
_cell.length_a   1.000
_cell.length_b   1.000
_cell.length_c   1.000
_cell.angle_alpha   90.00
_cell.angle_beta   90.00
_cell.angle_gamma   90.00
#
_symmetry.space_group_name_H-M   'P 1'
#
loop_
_entity.id
_entity.type
_entity.pdbx_description
1 polymer ?
#
loop_
_entity_poly.entity_id
_entity_poly.type
_entity_poly.pdbx_seq_one_letter_code
_entity_poly.pdbx_strand_id
1 'polypeptide(L)'
;MVPVVQLFARDVPELPFPAGTDVLQVLWCPLIHNDEAGAALPKVYWRSEQTVAEGRVLSDPPAPYEHEEEFMPRPCTVTPTRAVEYPNRDLPGDLVQNLSQRFDEIEEAFGSSYYEMATTAQSKAGGYPGWLQQPDWPDCHCGRRMDHLLSITATEPVEGRWFPLDEKGPASPDASRGPMADHTVVDTIGHGMAMGDLGGVYLFVCPACPDMPYTHRYDC
;
A
#
# COMPACT_ATOMS: atom_id res chain seq x y z
N MET A 1 -1.06 -18.76 8.33
CA MET A 1 -1.25 -17.70 7.34
C MET A 1 -2.59 -17.04 7.61
N VAL A 2 -2.67 -15.72 7.49
CA VAL A 2 -3.92 -14.93 7.63
C VAL A 2 -4.16 -14.10 6.37
N PRO A 3 -5.42 -13.86 5.96
CA PRO A 3 -5.74 -12.99 4.84
C PRO A 3 -5.47 -11.53 5.21
N VAL A 4 -4.77 -10.82 4.32
CA VAL A 4 -4.42 -9.40 4.51
C VAL A 4 -5.24 -8.53 3.58
N VAL A 5 -5.26 -8.85 2.28
CA VAL A 5 -6.08 -8.14 1.30
C VAL A 5 -6.51 -9.05 0.16
N GLN A 6 -7.69 -8.77 -0.38
CA GLN A 6 -8.17 -9.31 -1.65
C GLN A 6 -8.63 -8.15 -2.54
N LEU A 7 -8.11 -8.10 -3.76
CA LEU A 7 -8.44 -7.07 -4.75
C LEU A 7 -8.94 -7.72 -6.04
N PHE A 8 -10.00 -7.18 -6.63
CA PHE A 8 -10.47 -7.59 -7.95
C PHE A 8 -9.85 -6.69 -9.02
N ALA A 9 -9.50 -7.25 -10.17
CA ALA A 9 -8.86 -6.50 -11.26
C ALA A 9 -9.69 -5.30 -11.74
N ARG A 10 -11.02 -5.39 -11.68
CA ARG A 10 -11.95 -4.29 -12.01
C ARG A 10 -11.79 -3.07 -11.09
N ASP A 11 -11.33 -3.27 -9.85
CA ASP A 11 -11.20 -2.23 -8.84
C ASP A 11 -9.79 -1.62 -8.82
N VAL A 12 -8.81 -2.30 -9.45
CA VAL A 12 -7.40 -1.89 -9.57
C VAL A 12 -6.84 -2.17 -10.98
N PRO A 13 -7.39 -1.51 -12.01
CA PRO A 13 -7.10 -1.85 -13.42
C PRO A 13 -5.65 -1.57 -13.86
N GLU A 14 -4.89 -0.80 -13.09
CA GLU A 14 -3.47 -0.50 -13.35
C GLU A 14 -2.53 -1.63 -12.93
N LEU A 15 -2.97 -2.56 -12.08
CA LEU A 15 -2.11 -3.65 -11.62
C LEU A 15 -1.94 -4.74 -12.68
N PRO A 16 -0.77 -5.40 -12.73
CA PRO A 16 -0.56 -6.51 -13.64
C PRO A 16 -1.27 -7.77 -13.10
N PHE A 17 -2.23 -8.30 -13.86
CA PHE A 17 -2.82 -9.62 -13.60
C PHE A 17 -2.32 -10.65 -14.59
N PRO A 18 -1.87 -11.84 -14.15
CA PRO A 18 -1.56 -12.94 -15.06
C PRO A 18 -2.77 -13.34 -15.91
N ALA A 19 -2.51 -13.88 -17.10
CA ALA A 19 -3.58 -14.33 -18.00
C ALA A 19 -4.49 -15.36 -17.32
N GLY A 20 -5.81 -15.15 -17.40
CA GLY A 20 -6.81 -16.02 -16.78
C GLY A 20 -7.04 -15.78 -15.29
N THR A 21 -6.48 -14.72 -14.72
CA THR A 21 -6.70 -14.30 -13.32
C THR A 21 -7.24 -12.88 -13.26
N ASP A 22 -8.09 -12.61 -12.28
CA ASP A 22 -8.78 -11.34 -12.04
C ASP A 22 -8.98 -11.06 -10.53
N VAL A 23 -8.36 -11.88 -9.66
CA VAL A 23 -8.31 -11.71 -8.21
C VAL A 23 -6.88 -11.82 -7.70
N LEU A 24 -6.43 -10.80 -6.99
CA LEU A 24 -5.18 -10.79 -6.23
C LEU A 24 -5.52 -11.03 -4.76
N GLN A 25 -4.91 -12.06 -4.15
CA GLN A 25 -4.98 -12.31 -2.72
C GLN A 25 -3.59 -12.24 -2.11
N VAL A 26 -3.46 -11.49 -1.02
CA VAL A 26 -2.27 -11.48 -0.18
C VAL A 26 -2.63 -12.09 1.17
N LEU A 27 -1.87 -13.11 1.54
CA LEU A 27 -1.89 -13.70 2.87
C LEU A 27 -0.50 -13.55 3.47
N TRP A 28 -0.35 -13.53 4.78
CA TRP A 28 0.98 -13.63 5.37
C TRP A 28 1.04 -14.55 6.59
N CYS A 29 2.25 -14.97 6.95
CA CYS A 29 2.52 -15.51 8.26
C CYS A 29 2.68 -14.33 9.22
N PRO A 30 1.82 -14.18 10.24
CA PRO A 30 1.86 -13.02 11.14
C PRO A 30 2.94 -13.14 12.23
N LEU A 31 3.93 -14.01 12.05
CA LEU A 31 5.09 -14.09 12.94
C LEU A 31 6.23 -13.27 12.34
N ILE A 32 7.10 -12.73 13.18
CA ILE A 32 8.36 -12.13 12.72
C ILE A 32 9.29 -13.23 12.21
N HIS A 33 9.69 -13.12 10.95
CA HIS A 33 10.66 -14.02 10.35
C HIS A 33 12.07 -13.42 10.44
N ASN A 34 13.06 -14.26 10.75
CA ASN A 34 14.47 -13.87 10.75
C ASN A 34 15.06 -13.92 9.33
N ASP A 35 14.50 -13.11 8.43
CA ASP A 35 15.00 -12.86 7.09
C ASP A 35 15.44 -11.39 6.94
N GLU A 36 15.76 -10.95 5.73
CA GLU A 36 16.20 -9.57 5.46
C GLU A 36 15.15 -8.52 5.84
N ALA A 37 13.86 -8.86 5.77
CA ALA A 37 12.78 -7.93 6.09
C ALA A 37 12.51 -7.86 7.60
N GLY A 38 12.72 -8.97 8.33
CA GLY A 38 12.52 -8.97 9.78
C GLY A 38 11.06 -8.78 10.20
N ALA A 39 10.11 -9.24 9.37
CA ALA A 39 8.68 -8.92 9.50
C ALA A 39 7.79 -10.14 9.21
N ALA A 40 6.47 -9.91 9.10
CA ALA A 40 5.53 -10.91 8.59
C ALA A 40 5.94 -11.38 7.18
N LEU A 41 5.70 -12.66 6.90
CA LEU A 41 6.09 -13.27 5.62
C LEU A 41 4.91 -13.34 4.64
N PRO A 42 4.83 -12.44 3.63
CA PRO A 42 3.73 -12.42 2.68
C PRO A 42 3.81 -13.54 1.64
N LYS A 43 2.63 -13.90 1.15
CA LYS A 43 2.38 -14.79 0.02
C LYS A 43 1.33 -14.18 -0.89
N VAL A 44 1.70 -14.05 -2.15
CA VAL A 44 0.84 -13.54 -3.22
C VAL A 44 0.22 -14.71 -3.97
N TYR A 45 -1.09 -14.64 -4.18
CA TYR A 45 -1.85 -15.61 -4.95
C TYR A 45 -2.67 -14.88 -6.03
N TRP A 46 -2.50 -15.30 -7.27
CA TRP A 46 -3.30 -14.87 -8.41
C TRP A 46 -4.37 -15.93 -8.68
N ARG A 47 -5.63 -15.52 -8.72
CA ARG A 47 -6.79 -16.41 -8.90
C ARG A 47 -7.78 -15.83 -9.90
N SER A 48 -8.69 -16.68 -10.37
CA SER A 48 -9.91 -16.21 -11.02
C SER A 48 -11.06 -16.07 -10.03
N GLU A 49 -12.00 -15.17 -10.30
CA GLU A 49 -13.26 -15.00 -9.56
C GLU A 49 -14.04 -16.31 -9.54
N GLN A 50 -14.03 -17.05 -10.65
CA GLN A 50 -14.60 -18.39 -10.73
C GLN A 50 -13.96 -19.34 -9.69
N THR A 51 -12.63 -19.39 -9.62
CA THR A 51 -11.91 -20.26 -8.65
C THR A 51 -12.24 -19.86 -7.21
N VAL A 52 -12.40 -18.56 -6.94
CA VAL A 52 -12.77 -18.06 -5.61
C VAL A 52 -14.22 -18.42 -5.28
N ALA A 53 -15.14 -18.28 -6.23
CA ALA A 53 -16.56 -18.59 -6.05
C ALA A 53 -16.86 -20.08 -5.89
N GLU A 54 -16.11 -20.94 -6.58
CA GLU A 54 -16.18 -22.41 -6.41
C GLU A 54 -15.57 -22.87 -5.07
N GLY A 55 -14.75 -22.02 -4.44
CA GLY A 55 -14.17 -22.26 -3.14
C GLY A 55 -15.21 -22.32 -2.04
N ARG A 56 -15.07 -23.29 -1.13
CA ARG A 56 -15.92 -23.39 0.07
C ARG A 56 -15.59 -22.25 1.03
N VAL A 57 -16.56 -21.38 1.29
CA VAL A 57 -16.50 -20.42 2.41
C VAL A 57 -16.59 -21.22 3.71
N LEU A 58 -15.59 -21.04 4.58
CA LEU A 58 -15.58 -21.64 5.91
C LEU A 58 -16.38 -20.74 6.86
N SER A 59 -17.32 -21.31 7.62
CA SER A 59 -18.02 -20.60 8.69
C SER A 59 -17.10 -20.26 9.86
N ASP A 60 -16.02 -21.02 10.01
CA ASP A 60 -14.97 -20.85 11.01
C ASP A 60 -13.61 -20.96 10.30
N PRO A 61 -13.06 -19.84 9.79
CA PRO A 61 -11.76 -19.84 9.16
C PRO A 61 -10.66 -20.14 10.20
N PRO A 62 -9.62 -20.91 9.83
CA PRO A 62 -8.56 -21.24 10.77
C PRO A 62 -7.83 -19.98 11.23
N ALA A 63 -7.74 -19.80 12.55
CA ALA A 63 -6.91 -18.77 13.16
C ALA A 63 -5.48 -19.29 13.40
N PRO A 64 -4.45 -18.44 13.31
CA PRO A 64 -3.12 -18.79 13.77
C PRO A 64 -3.13 -19.07 15.27
N TYR A 65 -2.33 -20.05 15.72
CA TYR A 65 -2.17 -20.34 17.15
C TYR A 65 -1.25 -19.31 17.84
N GLU A 66 -0.20 -18.89 17.14
CA GLU A 66 0.74 -17.85 17.54
C GLU A 66 0.85 -16.81 16.42
N HIS A 67 0.90 -15.54 16.82
CA HIS A 67 1.03 -14.39 15.93
C HIS A 67 1.58 -13.19 16.71
N GLU A 68 2.16 -12.24 15.98
CA GLU A 68 2.47 -10.91 16.46
C GLU A 68 1.27 -10.01 16.19
N GLU A 69 0.81 -9.28 17.20
CA GLU A 69 -0.38 -8.41 17.10
C GLU A 69 -0.20 -7.33 16.02
N GLU A 70 1.04 -6.85 15.83
CA GLU A 70 1.38 -5.84 14.83
C GLU A 70 1.15 -6.30 13.38
N PHE A 71 1.03 -7.61 13.13
CA PHE A 71 0.79 -8.21 11.82
C PHE A 71 -0.54 -8.99 11.76
N MET A 72 -1.45 -8.79 12.72
CA MET A 72 -2.74 -9.46 12.73
C MET A 72 -3.85 -8.49 12.27
N PRO A 73 -4.36 -8.62 11.03
CA PRO A 73 -5.38 -7.72 10.54
C PRO A 73 -6.75 -8.03 11.15
N ARG A 74 -7.48 -6.99 11.54
CA ARG A 74 -8.92 -7.05 11.74
C ARG A 74 -9.63 -7.03 10.37
N PRO A 75 -10.68 -7.83 10.14
CA PRO A 75 -11.46 -7.76 8.92
C PRO A 75 -12.06 -6.36 8.72
N CYS A 76 -11.79 -5.75 7.56
CA CYS A 76 -12.36 -4.47 7.17
C CYS A 76 -12.66 -4.46 5.67
N THR A 77 -13.54 -3.56 5.24
CA THR A 77 -13.80 -3.31 3.82
C THR A 77 -12.88 -2.20 3.34
N VAL A 78 -12.38 -2.32 2.11
CA VAL A 78 -11.59 -1.28 1.45
C VAL A 78 -12.47 -0.54 0.44
N THR A 79 -12.27 0.77 0.31
CA THR A 79 -12.92 1.63 -0.70
C THR A 79 -11.82 2.36 -1.47
N PRO A 80 -11.32 1.79 -2.58
CA PRO A 80 -10.19 2.38 -3.29
C PRO A 80 -10.53 3.74 -3.89
N THR A 81 -9.64 4.72 -3.71
CA THR A 81 -9.66 5.99 -4.45
C THR A 81 -8.51 6.02 -5.43
N ARG A 82 -8.79 6.25 -6.71
CA ARG A 82 -7.74 6.39 -7.73
C ARG A 82 -7.04 7.74 -7.56
N ALA A 83 -5.72 7.72 -7.37
CA ALA A 83 -4.91 8.93 -7.25
C ALA A 83 -3.66 8.85 -8.14
N VAL A 84 -3.03 10.01 -8.39
CA VAL A 84 -1.78 10.11 -9.14
C VAL A 84 -0.66 10.39 -8.15
N GLU A 85 0.39 9.59 -8.22
CA GLU A 85 1.61 9.75 -7.43
C GLU A 85 2.82 9.97 -8.32
N TYR A 86 3.86 10.53 -7.73
CA TYR A 86 5.17 10.75 -8.32
C TYR A 86 6.25 10.14 -7.41
N PRO A 87 7.45 9.82 -7.94
CA PRO A 87 8.57 9.39 -7.11
C PRO A 87 8.92 10.44 -6.06
N ASN A 88 9.42 10.00 -4.92
CA ASN A 88 9.75 10.83 -3.76
C ASN A 88 11.27 10.86 -3.56
N ARG A 89 11.77 10.33 -2.44
CA ARG A 89 13.21 10.18 -2.16
C ARG A 89 13.93 9.24 -3.14
N ASP A 90 13.18 8.48 -3.94
CA ASP A 90 13.67 7.64 -5.02
C ASP A 90 13.71 8.35 -6.40
N LEU A 91 13.48 9.67 -6.42
CA LEU A 91 13.64 10.48 -7.61
C LEU A 91 15.13 10.55 -8.03
N PRO A 92 15.45 10.32 -9.32
CA PRO A 92 16.80 10.50 -9.85
C PRO A 92 17.38 11.89 -9.53
N GLY A 93 18.66 11.94 -9.14
CA GLY A 93 19.29 13.17 -8.66
C GLY A 93 19.39 14.28 -9.71
N ASP A 94 19.47 13.93 -10.99
CA ASP A 94 19.40 14.89 -12.10
C ASP A 94 18.00 15.51 -12.23
N LEU A 95 16.93 14.73 -12.03
CA LEU A 95 15.57 15.24 -11.98
C LEU A 95 15.34 16.14 -10.76
N VAL A 96 15.86 15.78 -9.58
CA VAL A 96 15.82 16.64 -8.38
C VAL A 96 16.45 18.00 -8.68
N GLN A 97 17.64 18.02 -9.29
CA GLN A 97 18.32 19.27 -9.63
C GLN A 97 17.52 20.11 -10.63
N ASN A 98 17.00 19.48 -11.69
CA ASN A 98 16.22 20.16 -12.73
C ASN A 98 14.87 20.69 -12.24
N LEU A 99 14.30 20.09 -11.19
CA LEU A 99 12.99 20.46 -10.64
C LEU A 99 13.06 21.28 -9.36
N SER A 100 14.26 21.52 -8.82
CA SER A 100 14.47 22.26 -7.56
C SER A 100 13.65 23.54 -7.45
N GLN A 101 13.76 24.44 -8.43
CA GLN A 101 12.97 25.68 -8.44
C GLN A 101 11.45 25.43 -8.41
N ARG A 102 10.96 24.38 -9.09
CA ARG A 102 9.54 24.03 -9.06
C ARG A 102 9.10 23.48 -7.72
N PHE A 103 9.98 22.80 -6.98
CA PHE A 103 9.69 22.35 -5.64
C PHE A 103 9.52 23.54 -4.70
N ASP A 104 10.38 24.56 -4.81
CA ASP A 104 10.25 25.82 -4.06
C ASP A 104 8.92 26.54 -4.41
N GLU A 105 8.58 26.60 -5.70
CA GLU A 105 7.30 27.18 -6.17
C GLU A 105 6.07 26.42 -5.65
N ILE A 106 6.15 25.09 -5.53
CA ILE A 106 5.08 24.25 -4.95
C ILE A 106 4.94 24.57 -3.45
N GLU A 107 6.05 24.62 -2.72
CA GLU A 107 6.04 24.90 -1.28
C GLU A 107 5.48 26.30 -0.98
N GLU A 108 5.88 27.31 -1.76
CA GLU A 108 5.34 28.67 -1.63
C GLU A 108 3.84 28.72 -1.95
N ALA A 109 3.40 28.03 -3.00
CA ALA A 109 2.00 28.07 -3.45
C ALA A 109 1.04 27.26 -2.58
N PHE A 110 1.48 26.13 -2.03
CA PHE A 110 0.62 25.18 -1.33
C PHE A 110 0.92 25.05 0.17
N GLY A 111 2.02 25.63 0.67
CA GLY A 111 2.42 25.53 2.07
C GLY A 111 2.88 24.13 2.48
N SER A 112 3.17 23.26 1.52
CA SER A 112 3.66 21.90 1.74
C SER A 112 4.71 21.58 0.68
N SER A 113 5.76 20.88 1.09
CA SER A 113 6.84 20.52 0.18
C SER A 113 6.36 19.51 -0.87
N TYR A 114 7.08 19.44 -2.00
CA TYR A 114 6.85 18.39 -2.99
C TYR A 114 6.86 16.98 -2.36
N TYR A 115 7.78 16.73 -1.44
CA TYR A 115 7.96 15.41 -0.82
C TYR A 115 6.79 15.00 0.09
N GLU A 116 6.05 15.95 0.66
CA GLU A 116 4.81 15.63 1.40
C GLU A 116 3.62 15.35 0.45
N MET A 117 3.71 15.84 -0.79
CA MET A 117 2.61 15.81 -1.76
C MET A 117 2.79 14.80 -2.89
N ALA A 118 4.00 14.29 -3.12
CA ALA A 118 4.32 13.43 -4.26
C ALA A 118 3.80 12.00 -4.09
N THR A 119 3.79 11.49 -2.86
CA THR A 119 3.49 10.09 -2.54
C THR A 119 2.82 10.01 -1.18
N THR A 120 1.77 9.22 -1.03
CA THR A 120 1.17 8.94 0.29
C THR A 120 1.90 7.80 1.01
N ALA A 121 1.86 7.78 2.34
CA ALA A 121 2.30 6.64 3.15
C ALA A 121 1.18 5.61 3.41
N GLN A 122 0.03 5.75 2.74
CA GLN A 122 -1.12 4.85 2.87
C GLN A 122 -0.94 3.48 2.24
N SER A 123 -1.80 2.56 2.67
CA SER A 123 -2.02 1.33 1.94
C SER A 123 -2.50 1.65 0.52
N LYS A 124 -1.87 1.04 -0.48
CA LYS A 124 -2.14 1.35 -1.88
C LYS A 124 -1.79 0.19 -2.79
N ALA A 125 -2.44 0.15 -3.95
CA ALA A 125 -2.12 -0.75 -5.05
C ALA A 125 -1.41 0.04 -6.17
N GLY A 126 -0.20 -0.37 -6.53
CA GLY A 126 0.61 0.30 -7.55
C GLY A 126 1.22 1.62 -7.04
N GLY A 127 1.55 2.52 -7.97
CA GLY A 127 2.16 3.81 -7.62
C GLY A 127 3.59 3.66 -7.08
N TYR A 128 3.96 4.53 -6.14
CA TYR A 128 5.30 4.55 -5.54
C TYR A 128 5.23 4.16 -4.06
N PRO A 129 6.19 3.39 -3.52
CA PRO A 129 6.24 3.12 -2.09
C PRO A 129 6.44 4.43 -1.31
N GLY A 130 5.62 4.65 -0.28
CA GLY A 130 5.81 5.74 0.67
C GLY A 130 6.88 5.39 1.69
N TRP A 131 8.13 5.26 1.24
CA TRP A 131 9.27 4.87 2.08
C TRP A 131 9.34 5.75 3.33
N LEU A 132 9.53 5.14 4.51
CA LEU A 132 9.89 5.85 5.74
C LEU A 132 11.40 5.81 5.96
N GLN A 133 12.06 4.78 5.44
CA GLN A 133 13.51 4.64 5.45
C GLN A 133 14.10 4.95 4.07
N GLN A 134 15.35 4.53 3.84
CA GLN A 134 15.97 4.72 2.53
C GLN A 134 15.28 3.83 1.48
N PRO A 135 14.95 4.35 0.28
CA PRO A 135 14.33 3.53 -0.76
C PRO A 135 15.14 2.28 -1.10
N ASP A 136 14.51 1.12 -1.02
CA ASP A 136 15.11 -0.17 -1.36
C ASP A 136 14.28 -0.91 -2.40
N TRP A 137 14.52 -0.56 -3.67
CA TRP A 137 13.87 -1.21 -4.80
C TRP A 137 14.54 -2.56 -5.13
N PRO A 138 13.80 -3.67 -5.14
CA PRO A 138 14.37 -4.96 -5.50
C PRO A 138 14.54 -5.12 -7.03
N ASP A 139 15.61 -5.79 -7.41
CA ASP A 139 15.82 -6.26 -8.78
C ASP A 139 15.33 -7.70 -8.95
N CYS A 140 14.66 -7.97 -10.07
CA CYS A 140 14.30 -9.30 -10.49
C CYS A 140 15.54 -10.05 -11.03
N HIS A 141 15.51 -11.38 -10.98
CA HIS A 141 16.53 -12.23 -11.60
C HIS A 141 16.71 -11.99 -13.12
N CYS A 142 15.74 -11.34 -13.80
CA CYS A 142 15.88 -10.93 -15.20
C CYS A 142 16.67 -9.62 -15.40
N GLY A 143 17.17 -9.00 -14.32
CA GLY A 143 17.97 -7.78 -14.34
C GLY A 143 17.16 -6.48 -14.44
N ARG A 144 15.83 -6.55 -14.29
CA ARG A 144 14.95 -5.38 -14.23
C ARG A 144 14.56 -5.10 -12.80
N ARG A 145 14.53 -3.82 -12.43
CA ARG A 145 13.85 -3.35 -11.21
C ARG A 145 12.40 -3.84 -11.21
N MET A 146 11.95 -4.36 -10.09
CA MET A 146 10.57 -4.82 -9.93
C MET A 146 9.63 -3.63 -9.77
N ASP A 147 8.38 -3.81 -10.20
CA ASP A 147 7.33 -2.80 -10.05
C ASP A 147 6.72 -2.91 -8.65
N HIS A 148 6.32 -1.76 -8.08
CA HIS A 148 5.58 -1.75 -6.83
C HIS A 148 4.17 -2.29 -7.05
N LEU A 149 3.83 -3.37 -6.34
CA LEU A 149 2.54 -4.02 -6.44
C LEU A 149 1.55 -3.47 -5.41
N LEU A 150 1.96 -3.43 -4.14
CA LEU A 150 1.08 -3.12 -3.02
C LEU A 150 1.90 -2.62 -1.83
N SER A 151 1.43 -1.56 -1.16
CA SER A 151 1.81 -1.22 0.21
C SER A 151 0.67 -1.58 1.14
N ILE A 152 0.96 -2.22 2.27
CA ILE A 152 0.07 -2.28 3.43
C ILE A 152 0.82 -1.62 4.58
N THR A 153 0.31 -0.49 5.05
CA THR A 153 0.98 0.34 6.06
C THR A 153 0.19 0.40 7.34
N ALA A 154 0.83 0.81 8.43
CA ALA A 154 0.21 0.86 9.75
C ALA A 154 -0.92 1.90 9.86
N THR A 155 -0.87 2.95 9.05
CA THR A 155 -1.74 4.12 9.20
C THR A 155 -2.46 4.47 7.92
N GLU A 156 -3.75 4.80 8.09
CA GLU A 156 -4.50 5.56 7.13
C GLU A 156 -4.59 7.01 7.68
N PRO A 157 -4.13 8.03 6.94
CA PRO A 157 -4.20 9.42 7.31
C PRO A 157 -5.66 9.83 7.45
N VAL A 158 -5.94 10.43 8.59
CA VAL A 158 -7.25 10.92 8.99
C VAL A 158 -7.49 12.36 8.56
N GLU A 159 -6.49 12.98 7.96
CA GLU A 159 -6.50 14.37 7.52
C GLU A 159 -5.57 14.58 6.32
N GLY A 160 -5.70 15.74 5.68
CA GLY A 160 -4.78 16.17 4.63
C GLY A 160 -5.23 15.81 3.21
N ARG A 161 -4.30 15.95 2.25
CA ARG A 161 -4.62 15.94 0.82
C ARG A 161 -4.94 14.54 0.28
N TRP A 162 -4.47 13.51 0.96
CA TRP A 162 -4.71 12.11 0.62
C TRP A 162 -5.98 11.52 1.25
N PHE A 163 -6.77 12.37 1.89
CA PHE A 163 -8.10 12.02 2.36
C PHE A 163 -9.00 11.58 1.19
N PRO A 164 -9.74 10.46 1.31
CA PRO A 164 -10.62 9.97 0.24
C PRO A 164 -11.57 11.06 -0.26
N LEU A 165 -11.59 11.26 -1.59
CA LEU A 165 -12.35 12.36 -2.20
C LEU A 165 -13.86 12.19 -2.01
N ASP A 166 -14.34 10.94 -1.95
CA ASP A 166 -15.75 10.59 -1.79
C ASP A 166 -16.26 10.81 -0.36
N GLU A 167 -15.36 11.04 0.60
CA GLU A 167 -15.68 11.35 2.01
C GLU A 167 -15.65 12.86 2.29
N LYS A 168 -15.42 13.71 1.27
CA LYS A 168 -15.53 15.16 1.42
C LYS A 168 -16.99 15.56 1.62
N GLY A 169 -17.35 15.92 2.86
CA GLY A 169 -18.57 16.66 3.14
C GLY A 169 -18.66 17.98 2.36
N PRO A 170 -19.84 18.64 2.31
CA PRO A 170 -19.99 19.91 1.61
C PRO A 170 -18.93 20.91 2.09
N ALA A 171 -18.27 21.56 1.13
CA ALA A 171 -17.06 22.38 1.34
C ALA A 171 -17.18 23.28 2.59
N SER A 172 -16.32 23.03 3.58
CA SER A 172 -16.11 23.98 4.67
C SER A 172 -15.50 25.27 4.08
N PRO A 173 -15.98 26.46 4.46
CA PRO A 173 -15.48 27.73 3.93
C PRO A 173 -14.07 28.08 4.41
N ASP A 174 -13.48 27.28 5.29
CA ASP A 174 -12.11 27.45 5.76
C ASP A 174 -11.17 26.48 5.03
N ALA A 175 -10.60 26.94 3.91
CA ALA A 175 -9.64 26.17 3.09
C ALA A 175 -8.29 25.93 3.79
N SER A 176 -8.07 26.49 4.98
CA SER A 176 -6.83 26.33 5.77
C SER A 176 -6.81 25.05 6.62
N ARG A 177 -7.98 24.42 6.84
CA ARG A 177 -8.10 23.13 7.52
C ARG A 177 -8.59 22.11 6.51
N GLY A 178 -7.73 21.14 6.19
CA GLY A 178 -8.12 20.00 5.35
C GLY A 178 -9.31 19.24 5.94
N PRO A 179 -9.96 18.36 5.15
CA PRO A 179 -10.94 17.44 5.70
C PRO A 179 -10.27 16.61 6.82
N MET A 180 -10.99 16.42 7.92
CA MET A 180 -10.53 15.71 9.11
C MET A 180 -11.61 14.69 9.49
N ALA A 181 -11.23 13.43 9.62
CA ALA A 181 -12.13 12.40 10.12
C ALA A 181 -12.31 12.50 11.64
N ASP A 182 -13.44 11.99 12.12
CA ASP A 182 -13.63 11.73 13.55
C ASP A 182 -12.68 10.59 13.96
N HIS A 183 -11.65 10.91 14.75
CA HIS A 183 -10.65 9.93 15.22
C HIS A 183 -11.27 8.69 15.86
N THR A 184 -12.43 8.82 16.51
CA THR A 184 -13.11 7.66 17.13
C THR A 184 -13.69 6.68 16.10
N VAL A 185 -14.02 7.19 14.91
CA VAL A 185 -14.50 6.41 13.76
C VAL A 185 -13.32 5.80 12.99
N VAL A 186 -12.17 6.48 12.91
CA VAL A 186 -10.98 5.95 12.22
C VAL A 186 -10.38 4.76 12.98
N ASP A 187 -10.27 4.82 14.30
CA ASP A 187 -9.75 3.68 15.10
C ASP A 187 -10.60 2.41 14.94
N THR A 188 -11.86 2.56 14.50
CA THR A 188 -12.78 1.45 14.21
C THR A 188 -12.81 1.05 12.73
N ILE A 189 -12.30 1.87 11.81
CA ILE A 189 -12.27 1.61 10.36
C ILE A 189 -10.84 1.31 9.94
N GLY A 190 -10.51 0.02 9.82
CA GLY A 190 -9.23 -0.41 9.28
C GLY A 190 -8.71 -1.69 9.93
N HIS A 191 -7.60 -2.19 9.38
CA HIS A 191 -7.02 -3.45 9.81
C HIS A 191 -6.41 -3.40 11.21
N GLY A 192 -6.13 -2.21 11.77
CA GLY A 192 -5.65 -2.04 13.15
C GLY A 192 -4.24 -2.56 13.42
N MET A 193 -3.42 -2.65 12.37
CA MET A 193 -2.03 -3.12 12.45
C MET A 193 -1.13 -1.91 12.68
N ALA A 194 -0.14 -2.02 13.55
CA ALA A 194 0.70 -0.88 13.95
C ALA A 194 2.12 -0.90 13.34
N MET A 195 2.63 -2.08 12.95
CA MET A 195 3.90 -2.30 12.24
C MET A 195 5.04 -1.33 12.62
N GLY A 196 5.67 -1.54 13.77
CA GLY A 196 6.81 -0.72 14.21
C GLY A 196 6.47 0.77 14.42
N ASP A 197 7.33 1.69 13.94
CA ASP A 197 7.12 3.15 14.01
C ASP A 197 6.24 3.64 12.84
N LEU A 198 5.07 3.02 12.71
CA LEU A 198 4.05 3.31 11.69
C LEU A 198 4.49 2.99 10.25
N GLY A 199 5.31 1.94 10.11
CA GLY A 199 5.86 1.49 8.85
C GLY A 199 4.89 0.72 7.96
N GLY A 200 5.44 -0.19 7.17
CA GLY A 200 4.64 -0.96 6.22
C GLY A 200 5.38 -2.08 5.53
N VAL A 201 4.60 -3.03 5.02
CA VAL A 201 5.07 -4.10 4.14
C VAL A 201 4.78 -3.72 2.69
N TYR A 202 5.84 -3.68 1.88
CA TYR A 202 5.79 -3.35 0.47
C TYR A 202 6.00 -4.62 -0.36
N LEU A 203 5.10 -4.89 -1.30
CA LEU A 203 5.21 -5.99 -2.25
C LEU A 203 5.65 -5.46 -3.60
N PHE A 204 6.56 -6.19 -4.24
CA PHE A 204 7.06 -5.89 -5.56
C PHE A 204 6.89 -7.09 -6.48
N VAL A 205 6.60 -6.84 -7.76
CA VAL A 205 6.37 -7.89 -8.76
C VAL A 205 7.14 -7.57 -10.04
N CYS A 206 7.60 -8.60 -10.76
CA CYS A 206 8.18 -8.42 -12.09
C CYS A 206 7.21 -8.94 -13.16
N PRO A 207 6.38 -8.08 -13.78
CA PRO A 207 5.40 -8.54 -14.76
C PRO A 207 6.02 -8.98 -16.09
N ALA A 208 7.29 -8.65 -16.28
CA ALA A 208 8.01 -8.98 -17.49
C ALA A 208 8.64 -10.39 -17.48
N CYS A 209 8.55 -11.11 -16.35
CA CYS A 209 8.84 -12.54 -16.26
C CYS A 209 7.54 -13.36 -16.32
N PRO A 210 7.51 -14.52 -17.01
CA PRO A 210 6.28 -15.31 -17.20
C PRO A 210 5.62 -15.80 -15.91
N ASP A 211 6.42 -16.04 -14.87
CA ASP A 211 5.99 -16.52 -13.56
C ASP A 211 5.61 -15.38 -12.60
N MET A 212 5.74 -14.11 -13.03
CA MET A 212 5.47 -12.92 -12.23
C MET A 212 6.07 -13.04 -10.81
N PRO A 213 7.40 -13.23 -10.68
CA PRO A 213 8.03 -13.39 -9.39
C PRO A 213 7.78 -12.13 -8.56
N TYR A 214 7.65 -12.32 -7.26
CA TYR A 214 7.43 -11.24 -6.30
C TYR A 214 8.42 -11.34 -5.15
N THR A 215 8.66 -10.21 -4.50
CA THR A 215 9.39 -10.12 -3.24
C THR A 215 8.77 -9.03 -2.37
N HIS A 216 9.32 -8.82 -1.17
CA HIS A 216 8.80 -7.83 -0.24
C HIS A 216 9.92 -7.06 0.46
N ARG A 217 9.54 -5.90 1.00
CA ARG A 217 10.33 -5.06 1.92
C ARG A 217 9.48 -4.69 3.12
N TYR A 218 10.17 -4.33 4.19
CA TYR A 218 9.55 -3.82 5.39
C TYR A 218 10.31 -2.56 5.82
N ASP A 219 9.57 -1.47 5.99
CA ASP A 219 10.06 -0.29 6.70
C ASP A 219 9.33 -0.23 8.03
N CYS A 220 10.02 0.26 9.06
CA CYS A 220 9.48 0.52 10.39
C CYS A 220 10.02 1.80 10.99
#